data_AF-A0A651EC14-F1
#
_entry.id   AF-A0A651EC14-F1
#
_cell.length_a   1.000
_cell.length_b   1.000
_cell.length_c   1.000
_cell.angle_alpha   90.00
_cell.angle_beta   90.00
_cell.angle_gamma   90.00
#
_symmetry.space_group_name_H-M   'P 1'
#
loop_
_entity.id
_entity.type
_entity.pdbx_description
1 polymer ?
#
loop_
_entity_poly.entity_id
_entity_poly.type
_entity_poly.pdbx_seq_one_letter_code
_entity_poly.pdbx_strand_id
1 'polypeptide(L)'
;MKAFRIQGAKHFDDVLYVQHETGNDIQLIRRQRNAWGEFDQPLTLTRAMFDLCLRTGYLTAVDIAPPTGEAERRRTAPARMVV
;
A
#
# COMPACT_ATOMS: atom_id res chain seq x y z
N MET A 1 0.72 -6.28 -8.13
CA MET A 1 0.74 -4.82 -7.86
C MET A 1 2.15 -4.44 -7.48
N LYS A 2 2.69 -3.33 -8.01
CA LYS A 2 4.02 -2.84 -7.61
C LYS A 2 3.89 -2.12 -6.27
N ALA A 3 4.70 -2.51 -5.30
CA ALA A 3 4.73 -1.90 -3.97
C ALA A 3 6.09 -1.24 -3.72
N PHE A 4 6.08 -0.10 -3.02
CA PHE A 4 7.26 0.70 -2.73
C PHE A 4 7.28 1.05 -1.25
N ARG A 5 8.45 0.94 -0.62
CA ARG A 5 8.66 1.36 0.77
C ARG A 5 9.28 2.75 0.81
N ILE A 6 8.81 3.59 1.73
CA ILE A 6 9.40 4.91 1.98
C ILE A 6 10.61 4.79 2.91
N GLN A 7 11.79 5.22 2.46
CA GLN A 7 13.00 5.23 3.27
C GLN A 7 12.96 6.38 4.30
N GLY A 8 13.32 6.11 5.55
CA GLY A 8 13.37 7.12 6.62
C GLY A 8 12.09 7.24 7.46
N ALA A 9 11.06 6.42 7.22
CA ALA A 9 9.91 6.30 8.09
C ALA A 9 10.35 5.66 9.44
N LYS A 10 10.73 6.51 10.41
CA LYS A 10 11.22 6.09 11.74
C LYS A 10 10.16 5.40 12.63
N HIS A 11 8.88 5.51 12.27
CA HIS A 11 7.77 5.07 13.11
C HIS A 11 6.66 4.30 12.38
N PHE A 12 6.74 4.14 11.05
CA PHE A 12 5.64 3.57 10.25
C PHE A 12 6.18 2.65 9.16
N ASP A 13 5.60 1.45 9.03
CA ASP A 13 5.74 0.63 7.82
C ASP A 13 4.84 1.23 6.73
N ASP A 14 5.31 2.33 6.13
CA ASP A 14 4.63 2.99 5.04
C ASP A 14 4.93 2.28 3.73
N VAL A 15 3.89 1.66 3.16
CA VAL A 15 3.95 0.99 1.86
C VAL A 15 3.06 1.75 0.88
N LEU A 16 3.62 2.11 -0.27
CA LEU A 16 2.93 2.72 -1.39
C LEU A 16 2.63 1.67 -2.46
N TYR A 17 1.36 1.53 -2.82
CA TYR A 17 0.91 0.65 -3.89
C TYR A 17 0.51 1.48 -5.10
N VAL A 18 1.02 1.15 -6.29
CA VAL A 18 0.56 1.81 -7.53
C VAL A 18 -0.80 1.26 -7.91
N GLN A 19 -1.81 2.14 -7.95
CA GLN A 19 -3.18 1.81 -8.31
C GLN A 19 -3.44 2.06 -9.80
N HIS A 20 -3.08 3.25 -10.29
CA HIS A 20 -3.31 3.62 -11.68
C HIS A 20 -2.24 4.60 -12.18
N GLU A 21 -1.80 4.43 -13.42
CA GLU A 21 -0.89 5.36 -14.10
C GLU A 21 -1.69 6.04 -15.23
N THR A 22 -1.96 7.34 -15.11
CA THR A 22 -2.75 8.10 -16.08
C THR A 22 -1.91 9.23 -16.67
N GLY A 23 -1.25 8.94 -17.79
CA GLY A 23 -0.43 9.91 -18.51
C GLY A 23 0.75 10.43 -17.67
N ASN A 24 0.54 11.58 -17.04
CA ASN A 24 1.55 12.26 -16.24
C ASN A 24 1.37 12.10 -14.72
N ASP A 25 0.24 11.55 -14.29
CA ASP A 25 -0.09 11.34 -12.88
C ASP A 25 -0.11 9.85 -12.54
N ILE A 26 0.39 9.54 -11.35
CA ILE A 26 0.44 8.20 -10.77
C ILE A 26 -0.40 8.25 -9.50
N GLN A 27 -1.51 7.51 -9.53
CA GLN A 27 -2.33 7.27 -8.36
C GLN A 27 -1.74 6.11 -7.56
N LEU A 28 -1.44 6.41 -6.31
CA LEU A 28 -0.84 5.53 -5.32
C LEU A 28 -1.79 5.40 -4.14
N ILE A 29 -1.73 4.26 -3.46
CA ILE A 29 -2.36 4.07 -2.15
C ILE A 29 -1.24 3.92 -1.15
N ARG A 30 -1.13 4.86 -0.23
CA ARG A 30 -0.23 4.78 0.92
C ARG A 30 -0.95 4.00 2.02
N ARG A 31 -0.49 2.80 2.29
CA ARG A 31 -0.88 2.04 3.46
C ARG A 31 0.06 2.38 4.61
N GLN A 32 -0.51 2.87 5.69
CA GLN A 32 0.21 3.16 6.93
C GLN A 32 -0.30 2.23 8.02
N ARG A 33 0.61 1.64 8.78
CA ARG A 33 0.27 0.87 9.99
C ARG A 33 0.70 1.65 11.22
N ASN A 34 -0.24 1.90 12.12
CA ASN A 34 0.01 2.54 13.42
C ASN A 34 -0.51 1.67 14.59
N ALA A 35 -0.42 2.18 15.82
CA ALA A 35 -0.86 1.46 17.02
C ALA A 35 -2.37 1.14 17.07
N TRP A 36 -3.19 1.80 16.25
CA TRP A 36 -4.64 1.67 16.22
C TRP A 36 -5.17 0.88 15.02
N GLY A 37 -4.33 0.60 14.02
CA GLY A 37 -4.73 -0.19 12.85
C GLY A 37 -3.96 0.14 11.58
N GLU A 38 -4.47 -0.38 10.47
CA GLU A 38 -3.99 -0.10 9.12
C GLU A 38 -4.91 0.91 8.45
N PHE A 39 -4.32 1.93 7.84
CA PHE A 39 -5.04 3.01 7.16
C PHE A 39 -4.52 3.15 5.74
N ASP A 40 -5.44 3.15 4.78
CA ASP A 40 -5.16 3.36 3.37
C ASP A 40 -5.50 4.81 3.00
N GLN A 41 -4.50 5.56 2.53
CA GLN A 41 -4.64 6.93 2.08
C GLN A 41 -4.35 7.04 0.57
N PRO A 42 -5.28 7.56 -0.24
CA PRO A 42 -5.01 7.82 -1.64
C PRO A 42 -4.02 8.98 -1.77
N LEU A 43 -3.04 8.82 -2.65
CA LEU A 43 -2.00 9.78 -2.94
C LEU A 43 -1.81 9.88 -4.44
N THR A 44 -1.82 11.09 -4.99
CA THR A 44 -1.49 11.31 -6.40
C THR A 44 -0.12 11.97 -6.46
N LEU A 45 0.82 11.34 -7.17
CA LEU A 45 2.12 11.90 -7.47
C LEU A 45 2.25 12.09 -8.97
N THR A 46 2.94 13.14 -9.40
CA THR A 46 3.33 13.24 -10.81
C THR A 46 4.40 12.20 -11.11
N ARG A 47 4.46 11.75 -12.36
CA ARG A 47 5.46 10.77 -12.82
C ARG A 47 6.89 11.24 -12.57
N ALA A 48 7.16 12.52 -12.83
CA ALA A 48 8.46 13.13 -12.57
C ALA A 48 8.85 13.06 -11.07
N MET A 49 7.89 13.28 -10.17
CA MET A 49 8.13 13.20 -8.73
C MET A 49 8.33 11.75 -8.26
N PHE A 50 7.54 10.82 -8.80
CA PHE A 50 7.70 9.40 -8.52
C PHE A 50 9.07 8.87 -8.97
N ASP A 51 9.49 9.19 -10.19
CA ASP A 51 10.80 8.79 -10.73
C ASP A 51 11.95 9.44 -9.95
N LEU A 52 11.79 10.70 -9.52
CA LEU A 52 12.76 11.36 -8.65
C LEU A 52 12.90 10.63 -7.32
N CYS A 53 11.78 10.24 -6.69
CA CYS A 53 11.79 9.50 -5.44
C CYS A 53 12.43 8.11 -5.55
N LEU A 54 12.26 7.42 -6.69
CA LEU A 54 12.97 6.17 -6.97
C LEU A 54 14.48 6.41 -7.12
N ARG A 55 14.86 7.45 -7.87
CA ARG A 55 16.26 7.75 -8.16
C ARG A 55 17.04 8.22 -6.94
N THR A 56 16.41 8.94 -6.02
CA THR A 56 17.03 9.42 -4.78
C THR A 56 17.06 8.36 -3.67
N GLY A 57 16.49 7.18 -3.90
CA GLY A 57 16.39 6.11 -2.90
C GLY A 57 15.27 6.33 -1.87
N TYR A 58 14.51 7.42 -1.99
CA TYR A 58 13.38 7.69 -1.11
C TYR A 58 12.27 6.63 -1.21
N LEU A 59 12.08 6.06 -2.41
CA LEU A 59 11.25 4.89 -2.65
C LEU A 59 12.10 3.70 -3.04
N THR A 60 11.94 2.59 -2.33
CA THR A 60 12.57 1.31 -2.67
C THR A 60 11.49 0.33 -3.11
N ALA A 61 11.66 -0.26 -4.30
CA ALA A 61 10.77 -1.32 -4.78
C ALA A 61 10.85 -2.51 -3.83
N VAL A 62 9.69 -3.03 -3.43
CA VAL A 62 9.58 -4.17 -2.52
C VAL A 62 8.63 -5.20 -3.11
N ASP A 63 9.06 -6.46 -3.10
CA ASP A 63 8.20 -7.59 -3.41
C ASP A 63 7.32 -7.88 -2.19
N ILE A 64 6.17 -7.22 -2.16
CA ILE A 64 5.13 -7.50 -1.17
C ILE A 64 4.05 -8.29 -1.89
N ALA A 65 3.72 -9.47 -1.36
CA ALA A 65 2.57 -10.22 -1.81
C ALA A 65 1.35 -9.27 -1.82
N PRO A 66 0.54 -9.24 -2.90
CA PRO A 66 -0.67 -8.43 -2.91
C PRO A 66 -1.47 -8.76 -1.64
N PRO A 67 -2.14 -7.78 -1.01
CA PRO A 67 -2.97 -8.08 0.14
C PRO A 67 -3.99 -9.13 -0.30
N THR A 68 -3.78 -10.36 0.13
CA THR A 68 -4.73 -11.42 -0.12
C THR A 68 -5.98 -10.95 0.59
N GLY A 69 -7.09 -10.81 -0.15
CA GLY A 69 -8.43 -10.57 0.41
C GLY A 69 -8.91 -11.70 1.34
N GLU A 70 -8.01 -12.48 1.94
CA GLU A 70 -8.25 -13.49 2.97
C GLU A 70 -8.44 -12.87 4.35
N ALA A 71 -8.00 -11.63 4.58
CA ALA A 71 -8.35 -10.92 5.82
C ALA A 71 -9.86 -10.64 5.92
N GLU A 72 -10.57 -10.54 4.79
CA GLU A 72 -12.01 -10.25 4.75
C GLU A 72 -12.88 -11.52 4.71
N ARG A 73 -12.36 -12.66 4.21
CA ARG A 73 -13.13 -13.92 4.17
C ARG A 73 -13.27 -14.62 5.52
N ARG A 74 -12.44 -14.30 6.52
CA ARG A 74 -12.54 -14.96 7.85
C ARG A 74 -13.60 -14.35 8.77
N ARG A 75 -14.29 -13.26 8.39
CA ARG A 75 -15.41 -12.69 9.16
C ARG A 75 -16.80 -13.12 8.68
N THR A 76 -16.89 -13.87 7.58
CA THR A 76 -18.17 -14.34 7.00
C THR A 76 -18.21 -15.86 6.85
N ALA A 77 -17.70 -16.59 7.84
CA ALA A 77 -18.15 -17.96 8.05
C ALA A 77 -19.41 -17.88 8.94
N PRO A 78 -20.62 -18.17 8.43
CA PRO A 78 -21.77 -18.31 9.30
C PRO A 78 -21.47 -19.44 10.30
N ALA A 79 -21.74 -19.18 11.57
CA ALA A 79 -21.68 -20.18 12.62
C ALA A 79 -22.43 -21.44 12.15
N ARG A 80 -21.74 -22.58 12.10
CA ARG A 80 -22.38 -23.88 11.92
C ARG A 80 -23.43 -24.02 13.03
N MET A 81 -24.70 -23.96 12.63
CA MET A 81 -25.84 -24.34 13.45
C MET A 81 -25.67 -25.82 13.81
N VAL A 82 -25.37 -26.07 15.08
CA VAL A 82 -25.44 -27.41 15.67
C VAL A 82 -26.91 -27.63 16.04
N VAL A 83 -27.62 -28.41 15.24
CA VAL A 83 -28.81 -29.19 15.65
C VAL A 83 -28.82 -30.48 14.85
#